data_AF-A0A402AFI6-F1
#
_entry.id   AF-A0A402AFI6-F1
#
_cell.length_a   1.000
_cell.length_b   1.000
_cell.length_c   1.000
_cell.angle_alpha   90.00
_cell.angle_beta   90.00
_cell.angle_gamma   90.00
#
_symmetry.space_group_name_H-M   'P 1'
#
loop_
_entity.id
_entity.type
_entity.pdbx_description
1 polymer ?
#
loop_
_entity_poly.entity_id
_entity_poly.type
_entity_poly.pdbx_seq_one_letter_code
_entity_poly.pdbx_strand_id
1 'polypeptide(L)'
;MSENRGCATNSLLFLLIVFVPLVGHIIESVFILEDDHSSLGKVFWLLIIWCIPFLGPFLYLIFGQRPVNRARVTFGQPAYNPNPYQQRY
;
A
#
# COMPACT_ATOMS: atom_id res chain seq x y z
N MET A 1 -27.42 -7.04 33.43
CA MET A 1 -26.45 -7.67 32.51
C MET A 1 -25.71 -6.58 31.73
N SER A 2 -24.69 -5.96 32.33
CA SER A 2 -23.97 -4.79 31.77
C SER A 2 -22.44 -4.99 31.72
N GLU A 3 -21.90 -6.04 32.35
CA GLU A 3 -20.46 -6.29 32.45
C GLU A 3 -19.81 -6.85 31.17
N ASN A 4 -20.56 -7.56 30.32
CA ASN A 4 -19.98 -8.21 29.14
C ASN A 4 -19.67 -7.26 27.96
N ARG A 5 -20.26 -6.06 27.94
CA ARG A 5 -20.09 -5.11 26.81
C ARG A 5 -18.70 -4.49 26.79
N GLY A 6 -18.13 -4.21 27.97
CA GLY A 6 -16.77 -3.69 28.10
C GLY A 6 -15.72 -4.73 27.70
N CYS A 7 -15.90 -5.99 28.09
CA CYS A 7 -15.00 -7.09 27.72
C CYS A 7 -14.94 -7.30 26.21
N ALA A 8 -16.10 -7.46 25.56
CA ALA A 8 -16.15 -7.66 24.10
C ALA A 8 -15.57 -6.47 23.32
N THR A 9 -15.82 -5.24 23.78
CA THR A 9 -15.30 -4.03 23.14
C THR A 9 -13.79 -3.91 23.29
N ASN A 10 -13.25 -4.20 24.48
CA ASN A 10 -11.81 -4.18 24.73
C ASN A 10 -11.08 -5.28 23.96
N SER A 11 -11.64 -6.49 23.89
CA SER A 11 -11.10 -7.57 23.06
C SER A 11 -11.10 -7.22 21.57
N LEU A 12 -12.16 -6.55 21.09
CA LEU A 12 -12.23 -6.10 19.70
C LEU A 12 -11.24 -4.96 19.40
N LEU A 13 -11.10 -4.00 20.32
CA LEU A 13 -10.09 -2.94 20.21
C LEU A 13 -8.68 -3.51 20.22
N PHE A 14 -8.40 -4.47 21.10
CA PHE A 14 -7.12 -5.17 21.13
C PHE A 14 -6.84 -5.89 19.81
N LEU A 15 -7.82 -6.61 19.27
CA LEU A 15 -7.69 -7.31 18.01
C LEU A 15 -7.40 -6.32 16.87
N LEU A 16 -8.12 -5.20 16.78
CA LEU A 16 -7.86 -4.18 15.77
C LEU A 16 -6.47 -3.56 15.91
N ILE A 17 -6.08 -3.14 17.11
CA ILE A 17 -4.81 -2.45 17.35
C ILE A 17 -3.61 -3.37 17.09
N VAL A 18 -3.75 -4.68 17.32
CA VAL A 18 -2.66 -5.64 17.10
C VAL A 18 -2.67 -6.18 15.67
N PHE A 19 -3.82 -6.65 15.16
CA PHE A 19 -3.88 -7.32 13.86
C PHE A 19 -3.87 -6.36 12.68
N VAL A 20 -4.49 -5.17 12.77
CA VAL A 20 -4.51 -4.24 11.63
C VAL A 20 -3.09 -3.79 11.24
N PRO A 21 -2.21 -3.36 12.18
CA PRO A 21 -0.84 -3.03 11.84
C PRO A 21 -0.04 -4.24 11.35
N LEU A 22 -0.29 -5.43 11.93
CA LEU A 22 0.39 -6.66 11.52
C LEU A 22 0.08 -7.01 10.07
N VAL A 23 -1.20 -6.98 9.69
CA VAL A 23 -1.65 -7.23 8.32
C VAL A 23 -1.14 -6.14 7.38
N GLY A 24 -1.18 -4.87 7.81
CA GLY A 24 -0.62 -3.75 7.05
C GLY A 24 0.85 -3.94 6.72
N HIS A 25 1.67 -4.34 7.69
CA HIS A 25 3.09 -4.63 7.50
C HIS A 25 3.36 -5.77 6.51
N ILE A 26 2.56 -6.84 6.55
CA ILE A 26 2.70 -7.96 5.61
C ILE A 26 2.39 -7.48 4.19
N ILE A 27 1.27 -6.78 4.01
CA ILE A 27 0.86 -6.25 2.70
C ILE A 27 1.92 -5.31 2.15
N GLU A 28 2.42 -4.37 2.95
CA GLU A 28 3.48 -3.44 2.52
C GLU A 28 4.78 -4.15 2.15
N SER A 29 5.16 -5.18 2.90
CA SER A 29 6.35 -5.98 2.58
C SER A 29 6.19 -6.67 1.21
N VAL A 30 5.01 -7.21 0.91
CA VAL A 30 4.71 -7.78 -0.42
C VAL A 30 4.74 -6.70 -1.49
N PHE A 31 4.14 -5.52 -1.25
CA PHE A 31 4.17 -4.41 -2.19
C PHE A 31 5.59 -3.93 -2.50
N ILE A 32 6.49 -3.86 -1.52
CA ILE A 32 7.90 -3.50 -1.75
C ILE A 32 8.60 -4.53 -2.64
N LEU A 33 8.30 -5.81 -2.43
CA LEU A 33 8.90 -6.90 -3.21
C LEU A 33 8.40 -6.88 -4.66
N GLU A 34 7.14 -6.52 -4.90
CA GLU A 34 6.55 -6.40 -6.23
C GLU A 34 6.94 -5.11 -6.96
N ASP A 35 7.26 -4.03 -6.24
CA ASP A 35 7.57 -2.74 -6.86
C ASP A 35 8.82 -2.80 -7.76
N ASP A 36 8.88 -2.07 -8.88
CA ASP A 36 10.09 -1.95 -9.74
C ASP A 36 11.14 -1.02 -9.11
N HIS A 37 11.49 -1.29 -7.85
CA HIS A 37 12.66 -0.70 -7.21
C HIS A 37 13.91 -1.50 -7.57
N SER A 38 15.07 -0.82 -7.57
CA SER A 38 16.35 -1.51 -7.53
C SER A 38 16.39 -2.44 -6.31
N SER A 39 17.10 -3.57 -6.41
CA SER A 39 17.23 -4.54 -5.31
C SER A 39 17.68 -3.89 -4.00
N LEU A 40 18.58 -2.90 -4.08
CA LEU A 40 18.99 -2.08 -2.94
C LEU A 40 17.87 -1.20 -2.37
N GLY A 41 17.05 -0.59 -3.23
CA GLY A 41 15.89 0.21 -2.82
C GLY A 41 14.84 -0.63 -2.08
N LYS A 42 14.59 -1.86 -2.54
CA LYS A 42 13.69 -2.80 -1.85
C LYS A 42 14.17 -3.14 -0.45
N VAL A 43 15.46 -3.49 -0.33
CA VAL A 43 16.08 -3.85 0.95
C VAL A 43 16.03 -2.65 1.92
N PHE A 44 16.34 -1.45 1.43
CA PHE A 44 16.30 -0.23 2.25
C PHE A 44 14.88 0.05 2.80
N TRP A 45 13.85 -0.04 1.95
CA TRP A 45 12.47 0.16 2.38
C TRP A 45 11.97 -0.91 3.33
N LEU A 46 12.32 -2.17 3.09
CA LEU A 46 12.07 -3.25 4.05
C LEU A 46 12.72 -2.94 5.41
N LEU A 47 13.96 -2.49 5.42
CA LEU A 47 14.67 -2.14 6.66
C LEU A 47 13.96 -1.00 7.41
N ILE A 48 13.51 0.05 6.72
CA ILE A 48 12.77 1.17 7.33
C ILE A 48 11.45 0.71 7.95
N ILE A 49 10.65 -0.07 7.22
CA ILE A 49 9.33 -0.53 7.69
C ILE A 49 9.50 -1.42 8.92
N TRP A 50 10.51 -2.28 8.93
CA TRP A 50 10.77 -3.20 10.03
C TRP A 50 11.43 -2.53 11.25
N CYS A 51 12.28 -1.52 11.05
CA CYS A 51 12.92 -0.80 12.16
C CYS A 51 12.03 0.26 12.81
N ILE A 52 11.08 0.83 12.06
CA ILE A 52 10.21 1.89 12.56
C ILE A 52 8.75 1.49 12.32
N PRO A 53 8.16 0.65 13.20
CA PRO A 53 6.77 0.27 13.06
C PRO A 53 5.87 1.51 13.10
N PHE A 54 4.76 1.47 12.36
CA PHE A 54 3.83 2.58 12.10
C PHE A 54 4.37 3.72 11.22
N LEU A 55 5.54 4.30 11.51
CA LEU A 55 6.05 5.44 10.75
C LEU A 55 6.70 5.03 9.42
N GLY A 56 7.41 3.90 9.39
CA GLY A 56 7.99 3.33 8.19
C GLY A 56 6.95 3.04 7.10
N PRO A 57 5.84 2.32 7.41
CA PRO A 57 4.65 2.19 6.56
C PRO A 57 4.20 3.50 5.93
N PHE A 58 3.99 4.51 6.77
CA PHE A 58 3.52 5.82 6.35
C PHE A 58 4.50 6.52 5.40
N LEU A 59 5.80 6.46 5.72
CA LEU A 59 6.85 6.99 4.86
C LEU A 59 6.93 6.26 3.52
N TYR A 60 6.75 4.93 3.52
CA TYR A 60 6.72 4.12 2.29
C TYR A 60 5.55 4.51 1.40
N LEU A 61 4.36 4.70 1.97
CA LEU A 61 3.18 5.11 1.21
C LEU A 61 3.35 6.50 0.56
N ILE A 62 4.03 7.44 1.23
CA ILE A 62 4.19 8.81 0.72
C ILE A 62 5.36 8.93 -0.28
N PHE A 63 6.51 8.36 0.06
CA PHE A 63 7.76 8.59 -0.66
C PHE A 63 8.30 7.34 -1.36
N GLY A 64 7.93 6.17 -0.85
CA GLY A 64 8.43 4.88 -1.32
C GLY A 64 7.63 4.29 -2.47
N GLN A 65 6.39 4.74 -2.70
CA GLN A 65 5.62 4.30 -3.86
C GLN A 65 6.21 4.89 -5.14
N ARG A 66 7.01 4.10 -5.87
CA ARG A 66 7.32 4.45 -7.25
C ARG A 66 6.10 4.11 -8.11
N PRO A 67 5.67 5.00 -9.02
CA PRO A 67 4.56 4.73 -9.91
C PRO A 67 4.98 3.73 -10.98
N VAL A 68 4.95 2.45 -10.62
CA VAL A 68 5.22 1.34 -11.53
C VAL A 68 3.88 0.91 -12.07
N ASN A 69 3.55 1.41 -13.27
CA ASN A 69 2.42 0.93 -14.06
C ASN A 69 1.10 0.73 -13.29
N ARG A 70 0.84 1.49 -12.22
CA ARG A 70 -0.53 1.63 -11.72
C ARG A 70 -1.26 2.30 -12.87
N ALA A 71 -2.15 1.55 -13.52
CA ALA A 71 -3.14 2.10 -14.43
C ALA A 71 -3.70 3.32 -13.72
N ARG A 72 -3.28 4.52 -14.15
CA ARG A 72 -3.82 5.75 -13.58
C ARG A 72 -5.30 5.59 -13.81
N VAL A 73 -6.09 5.58 -12.74
CA VAL A 73 -7.53 5.52 -12.89
C VAL A 73 -7.94 6.89 -13.42
N THR A 74 -7.85 7.06 -14.74
CA THR A 74 -8.20 8.28 -15.45
C THR A 74 -9.70 8.29 -15.58
N PHE A 75 -10.36 8.80 -14.54
CA PHE A 75 -11.78 9.11 -14.61
C PHE A 75 -11.97 10.24 -15.64
N GLY A 76 -12.62 9.93 -16.76
CA GLY A 76 -12.99 10.91 -17.78
C GLY A 76 -12.01 11.09 -18.95
N GLN A 77 -11.06 10.17 -19.20
CA GLN A 77 -10.33 10.21 -20.46
C GLN A 77 -11.22 9.73 -21.62
N PRO A 78 -11.52 10.58 -22.63
CA PRO A 78 -12.17 10.11 -23.84
C PRO A 78 -11.26 9.09 -24.53
N ALA A 79 -11.83 7.94 -24.89
CA ALA A 79 -11.15 6.88 -25.63
C ALA A 79 -10.85 7.35 -27.06
N TYR A 80 -9.84 8.21 -27.23
CA TYR A 80 -9.23 8.41 -28.54
C TYR A 80 -8.41 7.17 -28.87
N ASN A 81 -9.07 6.23 -29.52
CA ASN A 81 -8.42 5.11 -30.18
C ASN A 81 -7.50 5.70 -31.26
N PRO A 82 -6.16 5.64 -31.14
CA PRO A 82 -5.27 6.15 -32.16
C PRO A 82 -5.42 5.23 -33.36
N ASN A 83 -6.20 5.67 -34.34
CA ASN A 83 -6.39 4.92 -35.58
C ASN A 83 -5.03 4.87 -36.29
N PRO A 84 -4.41 3.69 -36.49
CA PRO A 84 -3.07 3.57 -37.05
C PRO A 84 -2.96 4.04 -38.51
N TYR A 85 -4.07 4.45 -39.13
CA TYR A 85 -4.15 4.90 -40.51
C TYR A 85 -4.03 6.42 -40.69
N GLN A 86 -3.98 7.22 -39.62
CA GLN A 86 -4.02 8.69 -39.72
C GLN A 86 -2.64 9.37 -39.86
N GLN A 87 -1.52 8.63 -39.83
CA GLN A 87 -0.17 9.18 -39.98
C GLN A 87 0.37 9.21 -41.42
N ARG A 88 -0.49 9.02 -42.43
CA ARG A 88 -0.05 8.89 -43.82
C ARG A 88 -0.77 9.82 -44.79
N TYR A 89 -0.75 11.12 -44.51
CA TYR A 89 -0.83 12.19 -45.53
C TYR A 89 -0.05 13.42 -45.06
#